data_AF-A0A7S2MYB5-F1
#
_entry.id   AF-A0A7S2MYB5-F1
#
_cell.length_a   1.000
_cell.length_b   1.000
_cell.length_c   1.000
_cell.angle_alpha   90.00
_cell.angle_beta   90.00
_cell.angle_gamma   90.00
#
_symmetry.space_group_name_H-M   'P 1'
#
loop_
_entity.id
_entity.type
_entity.pdbx_description
1 polymer ?
#
loop_
_entity_poly.entity_id
_entity_poly.type
_entity_poly.pdbx_seq_one_letter_code
_entity_poly.pdbx_strand_id
1 'polypeptide(L)'
;KLITRNIAQGGLGTLQGALGSGSIYGDEVDIIVWDSSMTEKSAAHIDMFERQAILGGNRAPFLWGGNADVMRALYENADADVGMFGSGNIGVPMTMDEEQVKTLPWAAQYLNCDEQRAELCVDANNRFRTKCWIDRPDVTPERNQKDHAGSQVKWHPGFRRHQLTGRVLAFTVLEALQDAINTWSEVTIIGGHPLPDEYWHISDHYRNIKEKTLNLDASVGHCHEMSGSVPERVCSTALKARTEFTPRADPEKTSITSIIKPTSDGYIPQNEEELLYEGPDVPNPALEPPKGEIDVHAIVINRRRLENSRLAKDISNADMIHFHEGYMNAIENTTLGHPQNPMLRGREVPPNESPSFEGTVVSRKLEESVVPGKGWEVQGVPPGYCDGTYSAICGRQKSSDCLLYGHMDARGGILGNGLSGWLVMDIKDVKEGIIIIKLETWHKPEESTKTVGWSEVNNGERYLEDYAVAKGAEEYSYNNHAEQRRRLELPDTFFFDFSIDGKITSWNTDEFMKNQKVAQRVVELYTLLDDPEMAKKGESKDIELAIRIRGCSRECIFKLTHVYWA
;
A
#
# COMPACT_ATOMS: atom_id res chain seq x y z
N LYS A 1 -7.53 -19.55 8.51
CA LYS A 1 -6.32 -19.72 7.65
C LYS A 1 -5.48 -18.46 7.84
N LEU A 2 -4.22 -18.55 8.23
CA LEU A 2 -3.35 -17.36 8.28
C LEU A 2 -3.11 -16.86 6.85
N ILE A 3 -3.34 -15.57 6.62
CA ILE A 3 -3.08 -14.90 5.35
C ILE A 3 -2.16 -13.73 5.66
N THR A 4 -1.03 -13.66 4.95
CA THR A 4 -0.08 -12.56 5.08
C THR A 4 0.02 -11.86 3.74
N ARG A 5 -0.07 -10.53 3.75
CA ARG A 5 0.03 -9.69 2.57
C ARG A 5 1.15 -8.68 2.75
N ASN A 6 2.04 -8.57 1.78
CA ASN A 6 2.96 -7.46 1.69
C ASN A 6 2.32 -6.37 0.84
N ILE A 7 1.90 -5.27 1.48
CA ILE A 7 1.33 -4.09 0.79
C ILE A 7 2.33 -2.92 0.70
N ALA A 8 3.60 -3.16 1.02
CA ALA A 8 4.62 -2.12 0.95
C ALA A 8 4.79 -1.61 -0.49
N GLN A 9 5.02 -0.31 -0.62
CA GLN A 9 5.27 0.36 -1.90
C GLN A 9 6.70 0.87 -1.95
N GLY A 10 7.53 0.31 -2.83
CA GLY A 10 8.91 0.73 -2.99
C GLY A 10 9.01 2.23 -3.29
N GLY A 11 9.73 2.98 -2.46
CA GLY A 11 10.03 4.40 -2.70
C GLY A 11 8.87 5.38 -2.49
N LEU A 12 7.76 4.94 -1.89
CA LEU A 12 6.63 5.79 -1.46
C LEU A 12 6.41 5.68 0.04
N GLY A 13 5.79 6.70 0.64
CA GLY A 13 5.21 6.57 1.98
C GLY A 13 3.92 5.75 1.93
N THR A 14 3.31 5.50 3.09
CA THR A 14 2.10 4.67 3.20
C THR A 14 0.80 5.46 3.01
N LEU A 15 0.83 6.79 3.10
CA LEU A 15 -0.38 7.61 3.20
C LEU A 15 -1.42 7.33 2.12
N GLN A 16 -1.02 7.13 0.86
CA GLN A 16 -1.98 6.85 -0.22
C GLN A 16 -2.76 5.54 -0.04
N GLY A 17 -2.15 4.51 0.54
CA GLY A 17 -2.87 3.27 0.88
C GLY A 17 -3.62 3.41 2.20
N ALA A 18 -3.02 4.16 3.13
CA ALA A 18 -3.49 4.32 4.49
C ALA A 18 -4.84 5.02 4.59
N LEU A 19 -5.06 6.07 3.78
CA LEU A 19 -6.30 6.83 3.78
C LEU A 19 -7.55 5.96 3.57
N GLY A 20 -7.43 4.84 2.85
CA GLY A 20 -8.52 3.89 2.64
C GLY A 20 -8.15 2.46 3.06
N SER A 21 -7.43 2.33 4.17
CA SER A 21 -6.83 1.08 4.65
C SER A 21 -7.81 -0.11 4.66
N GLY A 22 -9.03 0.06 5.17
CA GLY A 22 -10.02 -1.02 5.24
C GLY A 22 -10.43 -1.55 3.86
N SER A 23 -10.45 -0.67 2.85
CA SER A 23 -10.67 -1.11 1.46
C SER A 23 -9.43 -1.75 0.87
N ILE A 24 -8.27 -1.11 1.00
CA ILE A 24 -7.04 -1.48 0.25
C ILE A 24 -6.32 -2.67 0.90
N TYR A 25 -6.19 -2.67 2.23
CA TYR A 25 -5.50 -3.71 3.02
C TYR A 25 -6.45 -4.84 3.45
N GLY A 26 -7.76 -4.61 3.37
CA GLY A 26 -8.81 -5.52 3.79
C GLY A 26 -9.44 -5.09 5.12
N ASP A 27 -10.64 -5.57 5.39
CA ASP A 27 -11.43 -5.23 6.57
C ASP A 27 -11.34 -6.27 7.70
N GLU A 28 -10.75 -7.43 7.43
CA GLU A 28 -10.49 -8.50 8.41
C GLU A 28 -9.00 -8.63 8.74
N VAL A 29 -8.36 -7.53 9.13
CA VAL A 29 -6.95 -7.51 9.50
C VAL A 29 -6.81 -7.73 11.01
N ASP A 30 -6.07 -8.78 11.40
CA ASP A 30 -5.78 -9.09 12.81
C ASP A 30 -4.51 -8.38 13.31
N ILE A 31 -3.51 -8.25 12.43
CA ILE A 31 -2.23 -7.60 12.72
C ILE A 31 -1.89 -6.72 11.52
N ILE A 32 -1.59 -5.46 11.77
CA ILE A 32 -1.06 -4.55 10.76
C ILE A 32 0.37 -4.16 11.13
N VAL A 33 1.25 -4.22 10.13
CA VAL A 33 2.67 -3.94 10.30
C VAL A 33 3.02 -2.68 9.52
N TRP A 34 3.58 -1.69 10.20
CA TRP A 34 4.17 -0.52 9.56
C TRP A 34 5.70 -0.69 9.43
N ASP A 35 6.21 -0.70 8.20
CA ASP A 35 7.64 -0.76 7.88
C ASP A 35 8.00 0.22 6.74
N SER A 36 7.69 1.50 6.94
CA SER A 36 7.86 2.57 5.93
C SER A 36 8.91 3.62 6.33
N SER A 37 9.72 3.34 7.35
CA SER A 37 10.68 4.29 7.94
C SER A 37 11.69 4.89 6.95
N MET A 38 11.95 4.21 5.82
CA MET A 38 12.84 4.68 4.77
C MET A 38 12.25 5.85 3.95
N THR A 39 10.94 5.88 3.79
CA THR A 39 10.23 6.84 2.91
C THR A 39 9.34 7.79 3.69
N GLU A 40 9.00 7.44 4.93
CA GLU A 40 8.05 8.14 5.77
C GLU A 40 8.59 8.26 7.19
N LYS A 41 8.83 9.50 7.61
CA LYS A 41 9.40 9.82 8.93
C LYS A 41 8.50 10.70 9.80
N SER A 42 7.42 11.21 9.21
CA SER A 42 6.49 12.09 9.90
C SER A 42 5.61 11.27 10.83
N ALA A 43 5.59 11.61 12.12
CA ALA A 43 4.69 10.99 13.09
C ALA A 43 3.22 11.20 12.70
N ALA A 44 2.88 12.33 12.06
CA ALA A 44 1.53 12.63 11.61
C ALA A 44 1.02 11.62 10.56
N HIS A 45 1.88 11.21 9.62
CA HIS A 45 1.48 10.22 8.61
C HIS A 45 1.36 8.81 9.19
N ILE A 46 2.21 8.47 10.16
CA ILE A 46 2.15 7.20 10.87
C ILE A 46 0.86 7.14 11.71
N ASP A 47 0.55 8.20 12.46
CA ASP A 47 -0.69 8.28 13.25
C ASP A 47 -1.93 8.19 12.35
N MET A 48 -1.94 8.88 11.21
CA MET A 48 -2.99 8.70 10.20
C MET A 48 -3.11 7.25 9.72
N PHE A 49 -1.99 6.57 9.47
CA PHE A 49 -1.99 5.18 9.05
C PHE A 49 -2.62 4.26 10.10
N GLU A 50 -2.21 4.39 11.35
CA GLU A 50 -2.71 3.55 12.42
C GLU A 50 -4.19 3.81 12.73
N ARG A 51 -4.62 5.07 12.76
CA ARG A 51 -6.03 5.42 12.98
C ARG A 51 -6.92 4.88 11.88
N GLN A 52 -6.52 5.05 10.61
CA GLN A 52 -7.28 4.49 9.52
C GLN A 52 -7.32 2.96 9.60
N ALA A 53 -6.22 2.30 10.00
CA ALA A 53 -6.23 0.84 10.19
C ALA A 53 -7.24 0.39 11.27
N ILE A 54 -7.31 1.09 12.41
CA ILE A 54 -8.29 0.84 13.47
C ILE A 54 -9.72 1.09 12.98
N LEU A 55 -9.95 2.26 12.36
CA LEU A 55 -11.31 2.71 12.03
C LEU A 55 -11.88 2.01 10.80
N GLY A 56 -11.05 1.74 9.80
CA GLY A 56 -11.44 1.29 8.46
C GLY A 56 -11.86 -0.18 8.36
N GLY A 57 -11.39 -1.04 9.27
CA GLY A 57 -11.71 -2.48 9.27
C GLY A 57 -12.92 -2.85 10.13
N ASN A 58 -13.38 -4.09 9.99
CA ASN A 58 -14.36 -4.71 10.90
C ASN A 58 -13.73 -5.08 12.26
N ARG A 59 -12.41 -5.27 12.29
CA ARG A 59 -11.60 -5.56 13.49
C ARG A 59 -10.69 -4.38 13.80
N ALA A 60 -10.35 -4.19 15.08
CA ALA A 60 -9.24 -3.34 15.47
C ALA A 60 -7.96 -4.21 15.47
N PRO A 61 -7.01 -3.99 14.55
CA PRO A 61 -5.82 -4.83 14.47
C PRO A 61 -4.84 -4.52 15.59
N PHE A 62 -4.02 -5.51 15.93
CA PHE A 62 -2.78 -5.27 16.67
C PHE A 62 -1.83 -4.45 15.77
N LEU A 63 -1.45 -3.25 16.23
CA LEU A 63 -0.58 -2.35 15.50
C LEU A 63 0.87 -2.68 15.81
N TRP A 64 1.71 -2.91 14.80
CA TRP A 64 3.09 -3.29 15.03
C TRP A 64 4.08 -2.50 14.19
N GLY A 65 4.99 -1.80 14.88
CA GLY A 65 6.05 -0.99 14.27
C GLY A 65 5.75 0.49 14.41
N GLY A 66 6.40 1.32 13.60
CA GLY A 66 6.11 2.76 13.59
C GLY A 66 6.88 3.60 14.60
N ASN A 67 6.27 4.71 14.98
CA ASN A 67 6.81 5.68 15.91
C ASN A 67 6.30 5.36 17.33
N ALA A 68 7.22 5.24 18.29
CA ALA A 68 6.88 4.85 19.66
C ALA A 68 5.94 5.85 20.37
N ASP A 69 6.01 7.14 20.05
CA ASP A 69 5.14 8.16 20.64
C ASP A 69 3.70 8.02 20.11
N VAL A 70 3.54 7.75 18.81
CA VAL A 70 2.25 7.44 18.20
C VAL A 70 1.64 6.19 18.82
N MET A 71 2.40 5.09 18.89
CA MET A 71 1.93 3.82 19.46
C MET A 71 1.48 3.99 20.92
N ARG A 72 2.30 4.68 21.72
CA ARG A 72 1.99 4.96 23.12
C ARG A 72 0.73 5.82 23.26
N ALA A 73 0.59 6.87 22.44
CA ALA A 73 -0.59 7.73 22.48
C ALA A 73 -1.88 6.94 22.18
N LEU A 74 -1.86 6.05 21.19
CA LEU A 74 -3.00 5.19 20.86
C LEU A 74 -3.29 4.14 21.95
N TYR A 75 -2.26 3.53 22.52
CA TYR A 75 -2.43 2.60 23.65
C TYR A 75 -3.03 3.28 24.87
N GLU A 76 -2.48 4.43 25.29
CA GLU A 76 -2.89 5.12 26.52
C GLU A 76 -4.28 5.78 26.41
N ASN A 77 -4.69 6.21 25.22
CA ASN A 77 -5.91 7.00 25.04
C ASN A 77 -7.02 6.27 24.27
N ALA A 78 -6.69 5.25 23.47
CA ALA A 78 -7.65 4.46 22.70
C ALA A 78 -7.68 2.97 23.08
N ASP A 79 -6.89 2.54 24.06
CA ASP A 79 -6.69 1.13 24.43
C ASP A 79 -6.24 0.25 23.25
N ALA A 80 -5.65 0.86 22.22
CA ALA A 80 -5.23 0.12 21.04
C ALA A 80 -4.12 -0.89 21.41
N ASP A 81 -4.21 -2.10 20.89
CA ASP A 81 -3.15 -3.10 21.07
C ASP A 81 -1.96 -2.74 20.18
N VAL A 82 -0.80 -2.49 20.79
CA VAL A 82 0.39 -2.02 20.07
C VAL A 82 1.64 -2.85 20.41
N GLY A 83 2.55 -2.94 19.44
CA GLY A 83 3.84 -3.61 19.57
C GLY A 83 4.95 -2.93 18.78
N MET A 84 6.20 -3.17 19.18
CA MET A 84 7.38 -2.64 18.49
C MET A 84 8.30 -3.76 18.06
N PHE A 85 9.04 -3.53 16.98
CA PHE A 85 10.06 -4.47 16.54
C PHE A 85 11.23 -4.48 17.51
N GLY A 86 11.52 -5.65 18.06
CA GLY A 86 12.85 -5.95 18.56
C GLY A 86 13.85 -6.08 17.39
N SER A 87 15.14 -6.04 17.69
CA SER A 87 16.18 -6.24 16.67
C SER A 87 16.21 -7.67 16.13
N GLY A 88 15.69 -8.64 16.89
CA GLY A 88 15.80 -10.07 16.62
C GLY A 88 17.23 -10.62 16.76
N ASN A 89 18.20 -9.80 17.16
CA ASN A 89 19.62 -10.19 17.15
C ASN A 89 20.04 -11.00 18.38
N ILE A 90 19.20 -11.11 19.41
CA ILE A 90 19.50 -11.93 20.59
C ILE A 90 19.68 -13.38 20.15
N GLY A 91 20.81 -13.99 20.49
CA GLY A 91 21.16 -15.35 20.09
C GLY A 91 21.71 -15.49 18.66
N VAL A 92 21.81 -14.41 17.88
CA VAL A 92 22.47 -14.43 16.57
C VAL A 92 23.99 -14.32 16.77
N PRO A 93 24.77 -15.39 16.49
CA PRO A 93 26.22 -15.36 16.67
C PRO A 93 26.87 -14.29 15.78
N MET A 94 27.90 -13.64 16.32
CA MET A 94 28.68 -12.65 15.59
C MET A 94 29.53 -13.34 14.51
N THR A 95 29.57 -12.73 13.33
CA THR A 95 30.38 -13.12 12.20
C THR A 95 31.75 -12.45 12.30
N MET A 96 32.81 -13.24 12.47
CA MET A 96 34.18 -12.76 12.68
C MET A 96 35.03 -12.81 11.40
N ASP A 97 34.75 -13.73 10.49
CA ASP A 97 35.45 -13.88 9.22
C ASP A 97 34.70 -14.83 8.25
N GLU A 98 35.25 -15.00 7.04
CA GLU A 98 34.66 -15.83 5.98
C GLU A 98 34.71 -17.34 6.24
N GLU A 99 35.60 -17.80 7.11
CA GLU A 99 35.72 -19.22 7.45
C GLU A 99 34.73 -19.56 8.57
N GLN A 100 34.72 -18.77 9.63
CA GLN A 100 33.83 -18.91 10.78
C GLN A 100 32.36 -18.79 10.37
N VAL A 101 31.99 -17.84 9.51
CA VAL A 101 30.59 -17.68 9.10
C VAL A 101 30.01 -18.93 8.44
N LYS A 102 30.83 -19.71 7.72
CA LYS A 102 30.40 -20.96 7.06
C LYS A 102 30.11 -22.08 8.06
N THR A 103 30.60 -21.96 9.30
CA THR A 103 30.31 -22.89 10.39
C THR A 103 29.01 -22.56 11.14
N LEU A 104 28.48 -21.34 10.95
CA LEU A 104 27.22 -20.93 11.57
C LEU A 104 26.03 -21.54 10.83
N PRO A 105 24.90 -21.77 11.52
CA PRO A 105 23.65 -22.18 10.87
C PRO A 105 23.32 -21.22 9.72
N TRP A 106 22.91 -21.74 8.56
CA TRP A 106 22.69 -20.91 7.36
C TRP A 106 21.77 -19.71 7.61
N ALA A 107 20.79 -19.91 8.48
CA ALA A 107 19.83 -18.92 8.94
C ALA A 107 20.44 -17.70 9.67
N ALA A 108 21.64 -17.84 10.24
CA ALA A 108 22.34 -16.84 11.06
C ALA A 108 23.52 -16.16 10.34
N GLN A 109 24.02 -16.77 9.27
CA GLN A 109 25.16 -16.27 8.51
C GLN A 109 24.95 -14.82 8.05
N TYR A 110 25.95 -13.97 8.24
CA TYR A 110 25.97 -12.57 7.77
C TYR A 110 24.83 -11.67 8.29
N LEU A 111 24.16 -12.04 9.40
CA LEU A 111 23.15 -11.19 10.03
C LEU A 111 23.72 -10.19 11.05
N ASN A 112 24.82 -10.57 11.69
CA ASN A 112 25.48 -9.81 12.74
C ASN A 112 26.99 -9.94 12.53
N CYS A 113 27.66 -8.89 12.06
CA CYS A 113 29.09 -8.90 11.78
C CYS A 113 29.85 -8.07 12.82
N ASP A 114 31.07 -8.50 13.12
CA ASP A 114 32.03 -7.67 13.84
C ASP A 114 32.24 -6.33 13.12
N GLU A 115 32.46 -5.25 13.87
CA GLU A 115 32.63 -3.91 13.30
C GLU A 115 33.79 -3.85 12.30
N GLN A 116 34.85 -4.63 12.51
CA GLN A 116 36.01 -4.70 11.61
C GLN A 116 35.71 -5.48 10.34
N ARG A 117 34.61 -6.23 10.31
CA ARG A 117 34.18 -7.10 9.21
C ARG A 117 32.77 -6.76 8.70
N ALA A 118 32.34 -5.51 8.88
CA ALA A 118 31.03 -5.03 8.47
C ALA A 118 30.78 -5.23 6.96
N GLU A 119 31.84 -5.28 6.14
CA GLU A 119 31.77 -5.55 4.70
C GLU A 119 31.12 -6.90 4.39
N LEU A 120 31.27 -7.91 5.25
CA LEU A 120 30.67 -9.24 5.03
C LEU A 120 29.13 -9.20 5.06
N CYS A 121 28.56 -8.37 5.93
CA CYS A 121 27.11 -8.21 6.08
C CYS A 121 26.49 -7.30 5.01
N VAL A 122 27.28 -6.38 4.43
CA VAL A 122 26.80 -5.47 3.38
C VAL A 122 27.15 -5.91 1.96
N ASP A 123 27.95 -6.96 1.80
CA ASP A 123 28.25 -7.57 0.51
C ASP A 123 26.96 -8.01 -0.19
N ALA A 124 26.82 -7.64 -1.46
CA ALA A 124 25.59 -7.88 -2.22
C ALA A 124 25.28 -9.37 -2.37
N ASN A 125 26.30 -10.24 -2.48
CA ASN A 125 26.11 -11.68 -2.67
C ASN A 125 25.65 -12.38 -1.39
N ASN A 126 26.00 -11.82 -0.23
CA ASN A 126 25.58 -12.35 1.07
C ASN A 126 24.20 -11.80 1.48
N ARG A 127 23.91 -10.57 1.06
CA ARG A 127 22.72 -9.81 1.45
C ARG A 127 21.50 -10.05 0.57
N PHE A 128 21.72 -10.27 -0.73
CA PHE A 128 20.66 -10.48 -1.71
C PHE A 128 20.81 -11.84 -2.38
N ARG A 129 19.69 -12.52 -2.61
CA ARG A 129 19.65 -13.79 -3.31
C ARG A 129 18.39 -13.84 -4.16
N THR A 130 18.52 -13.49 -5.44
CA THR A 130 17.39 -13.38 -6.36
C THR A 130 17.71 -13.99 -7.72
N LYS A 131 16.66 -14.39 -8.41
CA LYS A 131 16.65 -14.85 -9.80
C LYS A 131 15.44 -14.26 -10.49
N CYS A 132 15.59 -13.88 -11.74
CA CYS A 132 14.49 -13.37 -12.55
C CYS A 132 13.77 -14.44 -13.36
N TRP A 133 14.44 -15.57 -13.60
CA TRP A 133 13.90 -16.67 -14.36
C TRP A 133 14.59 -17.97 -14.01
N ILE A 134 13.84 -19.06 -14.13
CA ILE A 134 14.33 -20.44 -14.07
C ILE A 134 13.74 -21.13 -15.30
N ASP A 135 14.61 -21.74 -16.10
CA ASP A 135 14.20 -22.38 -17.35
C ASP A 135 13.15 -23.48 -17.10
N ARG A 136 12.13 -23.49 -17.95
CA ARG A 136 11.01 -24.44 -17.92
C ARG A 136 10.59 -24.80 -19.35
N PRO A 137 10.04 -26.00 -19.57
CA PRO A 137 9.76 -26.50 -20.92
C PRO A 137 8.49 -25.93 -21.56
N ASP A 138 7.59 -25.35 -20.76
CA ASP A 138 6.24 -24.94 -21.15
C ASP A 138 6.11 -23.45 -21.46
N VAL A 139 7.09 -22.63 -21.08
CA VAL A 139 7.07 -21.18 -21.29
C VAL A 139 8.44 -20.70 -21.71
N THR A 140 8.50 -19.88 -22.76
CA THR A 140 9.70 -19.16 -23.18
C THR A 140 9.46 -17.66 -23.04
N PRO A 141 10.26 -16.92 -22.24
CA PRO A 141 10.12 -15.47 -22.14
C PRO A 141 10.38 -14.77 -23.48
N GLU A 142 9.54 -13.80 -23.84
CA GLU A 142 9.74 -13.00 -25.06
C GLU A 142 10.91 -12.02 -24.92
N ARG A 143 11.18 -11.57 -23.69
CA ARG A 143 12.31 -10.70 -23.33
C ARG A 143 13.41 -11.52 -22.66
N ASN A 144 14.67 -11.16 -22.95
CA ASN A 144 15.81 -11.67 -22.21
C ASN A 144 15.65 -11.35 -20.72
N GLN A 145 15.73 -12.40 -19.89
CA GLN A 145 15.58 -12.26 -18.45
C GLN A 145 16.92 -11.87 -17.83
N LYS A 146 16.90 -10.95 -16.87
CA LYS A 146 18.10 -10.54 -16.13
C LYS A 146 18.62 -11.70 -15.25
N ASP A 147 19.85 -11.62 -14.77
CA ASP A 147 20.36 -12.61 -13.81
C ASP A 147 19.73 -12.43 -12.42
N HIS A 148 19.41 -11.19 -12.07
CA HIS A 148 18.98 -10.77 -10.74
C HIS A 148 17.84 -9.76 -10.81
N ALA A 149 16.93 -9.84 -9.83
CA ALA A 149 15.90 -8.84 -9.64
C ALA A 149 16.52 -7.47 -9.33
N GLY A 150 15.86 -6.39 -9.76
CA GLY A 150 16.29 -5.01 -9.51
C GLY A 150 16.27 -4.62 -8.03
N SER A 151 16.54 -3.34 -7.76
CA SER A 151 16.39 -2.71 -6.42
C SER A 151 17.27 -3.29 -5.31
N GLN A 152 18.41 -3.91 -5.65
CA GLN A 152 19.40 -4.44 -4.70
C GLN A 152 20.44 -3.40 -4.26
N VAL A 153 19.97 -2.26 -3.75
CA VAL A 153 20.85 -1.17 -3.30
C VAL A 153 21.31 -1.36 -1.85
N LYS A 154 22.51 -0.87 -1.53
CA LYS A 154 23.24 -1.13 -0.27
C LYS A 154 22.52 -0.68 1.02
N TRP A 155 21.44 0.08 0.95
CA TRP A 155 20.68 0.49 2.13
C TRP A 155 19.45 -0.40 2.42
N HIS A 156 19.03 -1.29 1.52
CA HIS A 156 17.87 -2.16 1.76
C HIS A 156 18.21 -3.38 2.63
N PRO A 157 17.43 -3.75 3.65
CA PRO A 157 17.79 -4.74 4.67
C PRO A 157 18.19 -6.14 4.16
N GLY A 158 17.91 -6.52 2.91
CA GLY A 158 18.33 -7.80 2.33
C GLY A 158 17.48 -8.97 2.83
N PHE A 159 17.55 -10.12 2.14
CA PHE A 159 16.60 -11.21 2.39
C PHE A 159 16.75 -11.81 3.79
N ARG A 160 17.98 -11.89 4.33
CA ARG A 160 18.24 -12.45 5.65
C ARG A 160 17.62 -11.63 6.76
N ARG A 161 17.73 -10.29 6.69
CA ARG A 161 17.13 -9.40 7.67
C ARG A 161 15.61 -9.49 7.62
N HIS A 162 15.01 -9.54 6.42
CA HIS A 162 13.57 -9.77 6.29
C HIS A 162 13.14 -11.13 6.86
N GLN A 163 13.91 -12.20 6.65
CA GLN A 163 13.66 -13.50 7.27
C GLN A 163 13.76 -13.43 8.80
N LEU A 164 14.73 -12.70 9.35
CA LEU A 164 14.85 -12.50 10.79
C LEU A 164 13.62 -11.77 11.35
N THR A 165 13.20 -10.67 10.72
CA THR A 165 11.98 -9.94 11.11
C THR A 165 10.75 -10.85 11.03
N GLY A 166 10.62 -11.63 9.96
CA GLY A 166 9.53 -12.61 9.82
C GLY A 166 9.53 -13.67 10.92
N ARG A 167 10.71 -14.12 11.37
CA ARG A 167 10.83 -15.06 12.50
C ARG A 167 10.45 -14.43 13.83
N VAL A 168 10.83 -13.18 14.08
CA VAL A 168 10.41 -12.43 15.28
C VAL A 168 8.89 -12.34 15.33
N LEU A 169 8.26 -11.92 14.22
CA LEU A 169 6.80 -11.87 14.10
C LEU A 169 6.16 -13.24 14.34
N ALA A 170 6.67 -14.28 13.67
CA ALA A 170 6.14 -15.63 13.81
C ALA A 170 6.26 -16.16 15.24
N PHE A 171 7.38 -15.89 15.92
CA PHE A 171 7.60 -16.34 17.29
C PHE A 171 6.58 -15.73 18.25
N THR A 172 6.36 -14.42 18.19
CA THR A 172 5.35 -13.75 19.01
C THR A 172 3.95 -14.30 18.78
N VAL A 173 3.57 -14.57 17.52
CA VAL A 173 2.27 -15.19 17.22
C VAL A 173 2.18 -16.61 17.79
N LEU A 174 3.26 -17.39 17.71
CA LEU A 174 3.28 -18.75 18.25
C LEU A 174 3.21 -18.76 19.79
N GLU A 175 3.88 -17.83 20.44
CA GLU A 175 3.81 -17.65 21.90
C GLU A 175 2.39 -17.26 22.34
N ALA A 176 1.77 -16.29 21.68
CA ALA A 176 0.38 -15.91 21.93
C ALA A 176 -0.60 -17.07 21.71
N LEU A 177 -0.39 -17.90 20.68
CA LEU A 177 -1.21 -19.10 20.44
C LEU A 177 -1.02 -20.15 21.53
N GLN A 178 0.21 -20.34 22.03
CA GLN A 178 0.50 -21.26 23.12
C GLN A 178 -0.22 -20.81 24.40
N ASP A 179 -0.16 -19.52 24.73
CA ASP A 179 -0.85 -18.95 25.89
C ASP A 179 -2.37 -19.07 25.77
N ALA A 180 -2.92 -18.83 24.58
CA ALA A 180 -4.35 -19.02 24.32
C ALA A 180 -4.79 -20.48 24.49
N ILE A 181 -3.99 -21.45 24.03
CA ILE A 181 -4.25 -22.89 24.22
C ILE A 181 -4.18 -23.27 25.70
N ASN A 182 -3.19 -22.75 26.43
CA ASN A 182 -3.04 -23.00 27.86
C ASN A 182 -4.25 -22.46 28.63
N THR A 183 -4.64 -21.22 28.35
CA THR A 183 -5.82 -20.57 28.96
C THR A 183 -7.09 -21.35 28.65
N TRP A 184 -7.30 -21.75 27.39
CA TRP A 184 -8.43 -22.60 27.03
C TRP A 184 -8.43 -23.88 27.87
N SER A 185 -7.30 -24.61 27.89
CA SER A 185 -7.18 -25.87 28.62
C SER A 185 -7.50 -25.70 30.10
N GLU A 186 -6.93 -24.70 30.77
CA GLU A 186 -7.15 -24.44 32.20
C GLU A 186 -8.61 -24.11 32.50
N VAL A 187 -9.21 -23.19 31.72
CA VAL A 187 -10.59 -22.76 31.93
C VAL A 187 -11.57 -23.91 31.69
N THR A 188 -11.36 -24.69 30.63
CA THR A 188 -12.28 -25.79 30.31
C THR A 188 -12.14 -27.00 31.23
N ILE A 189 -10.97 -27.22 31.85
CA ILE A 189 -10.80 -28.22 32.92
C ILE A 189 -11.64 -27.86 34.14
N ILE A 190 -11.70 -26.57 34.51
CA ILE A 190 -12.38 -26.10 35.72
C ILE A 190 -13.87 -25.85 35.47
N GLY A 191 -14.21 -25.13 34.39
CA GLY A 191 -15.55 -24.67 34.06
C GLY A 191 -16.34 -25.58 33.13
N GLY A 192 -15.70 -26.59 32.51
CA GLY A 192 -16.31 -27.45 31.51
C GLY A 192 -16.33 -26.85 30.10
N HIS A 193 -17.02 -27.52 29.17
CA HIS A 193 -17.21 -27.07 27.79
C HIS A 193 -18.64 -26.56 27.56
N PRO A 194 -18.83 -25.57 26.67
CA PRO A 194 -17.82 -24.86 25.86
C PRO A 194 -16.99 -23.84 26.67
N LEU A 195 -15.92 -23.29 26.07
CA LEU A 195 -15.17 -22.18 26.64
C LEU A 195 -16.12 -20.98 26.81
N PRO A 196 -16.22 -20.36 28.00
CA PRO A 196 -17.10 -19.21 28.23
C PRO A 196 -16.78 -18.05 27.29
N ASP A 197 -17.82 -17.31 26.92
CA ASP A 197 -17.78 -16.27 25.89
C ASP A 197 -16.71 -15.20 26.17
N GLU A 198 -16.50 -14.85 27.43
CA GLU A 198 -15.53 -13.84 27.87
C GLU A 198 -14.07 -14.17 27.52
N TYR A 199 -13.73 -15.42 27.18
CA TYR A 199 -12.38 -15.84 26.84
C TYR A 199 -12.08 -15.85 25.33
N TRP A 200 -13.09 -15.66 24.47
CA TRP A 200 -12.88 -15.73 23.02
C TRP A 200 -13.68 -14.70 22.21
N HIS A 201 -14.75 -14.12 22.77
CA HIS A 201 -15.46 -13.01 22.15
C HIS A 201 -14.74 -11.68 22.41
N ILE A 202 -14.15 -11.13 21.35
CA ILE A 202 -13.37 -9.88 21.39
C ILE A 202 -14.07 -8.69 20.71
N SER A 203 -15.34 -8.85 20.32
CA SER A 203 -16.10 -7.79 19.62
C SER A 203 -16.26 -6.53 20.45
N ASP A 204 -16.49 -6.66 21.76
CA ASP A 204 -16.61 -5.53 22.67
C ASP A 204 -15.28 -4.79 22.83
N HIS A 205 -14.16 -5.53 22.86
CA HIS A 205 -12.81 -4.98 22.88
C HIS A 205 -12.53 -4.15 21.61
N TYR A 206 -12.81 -4.71 20.43
CA TYR A 206 -12.67 -3.99 19.16
C TYR A 206 -13.55 -2.76 19.08
N ARG A 207 -14.81 -2.85 19.51
CA ARG A 207 -15.72 -1.71 19.53
C ARG A 207 -15.20 -0.60 20.45
N ASN A 208 -14.72 -0.94 21.65
CA ASN A 208 -14.12 0.02 22.58
C ASN A 208 -12.94 0.75 21.94
N ILE A 209 -11.99 0.03 21.32
CA ILE A 209 -10.84 0.66 20.66
C ILE A 209 -11.29 1.62 19.56
N LYS A 210 -12.24 1.20 18.71
CA LYS A 210 -12.74 2.01 17.61
C LYS A 210 -13.49 3.25 18.10
N GLU A 211 -14.37 3.09 19.09
CA GLU A 211 -15.14 4.19 19.68
C GLU A 211 -14.22 5.21 20.37
N LYS A 212 -13.21 4.75 21.11
CA LYS A 212 -12.22 5.65 21.70
C LYS A 212 -11.39 6.35 20.63
N THR A 213 -10.91 5.63 19.62
CA THR A 213 -10.16 6.21 18.49
C THR A 213 -10.95 7.29 17.77
N LEU A 214 -12.23 7.04 17.50
CA LEU A 214 -13.16 7.97 16.87
C LEU A 214 -13.33 9.27 17.68
N ASN A 215 -13.27 9.17 19.01
CA ASN A 215 -13.49 10.26 19.96
C ASN A 215 -12.20 10.82 20.57
N LEU A 216 -11.03 10.48 20.02
CA LEU A 216 -9.75 11.02 20.49
C LEU A 216 -9.74 12.55 20.34
N ASP A 217 -9.25 13.24 21.37
CA ASP A 217 -9.04 14.68 21.31
C ASP A 217 -7.99 15.00 20.24
N ALA A 218 -8.18 16.12 19.54
CA ALA A 218 -7.29 16.51 18.44
C ALA A 218 -5.84 16.78 18.88
N SER A 219 -5.61 17.03 20.19
CA SER A 219 -4.27 17.18 20.78
C SER A 219 -3.57 15.86 21.10
N VAL A 220 -4.28 14.72 21.06
CA VAL A 220 -3.70 13.40 21.28
C VAL A 220 -3.13 12.88 19.96
N GLY A 221 -1.85 12.53 19.96
CA GLY A 221 -1.14 12.05 18.78
C GLY A 221 -0.73 13.19 17.84
N HIS A 222 -0.54 12.86 16.57
CA HIS A 222 0.03 13.73 15.55
C HIS A 222 -0.84 13.87 14.30
N CYS A 223 -1.95 13.13 14.17
CA CYS A 223 -2.75 13.11 12.94
C CYS A 223 -3.23 14.52 12.52
N HIS A 224 -3.67 15.35 13.46
CA HIS A 224 -4.17 16.70 13.18
C HIS A 224 -3.08 17.70 12.75
N GLU A 225 -1.80 17.34 12.85
CA GLU A 225 -0.69 18.12 12.25
C GLU A 225 -0.74 18.09 10.72
N MET A 226 -1.53 17.19 10.12
CA MET A 226 -1.82 17.15 8.68
C MET A 226 -2.88 18.18 8.24
N SER A 227 -3.37 19.03 9.16
CA SER A 227 -4.33 20.08 8.83
C SER A 227 -3.84 20.93 7.65
N GLY A 228 -4.68 21.01 6.61
CA GLY A 228 -4.37 21.67 5.35
C GLY A 228 -3.87 20.75 4.23
N SER A 229 -3.46 19.50 4.53
CA SER A 229 -3.19 18.48 3.50
C SER A 229 -4.41 17.61 3.20
N VAL A 230 -5.21 17.33 4.22
CA VAL A 230 -6.50 16.65 4.15
C VAL A 230 -7.49 17.35 5.10
N PRO A 231 -8.82 17.15 4.93
CA PRO A 231 -9.79 17.62 5.92
C PRO A 231 -9.49 17.07 7.31
N GLU A 232 -9.59 17.90 8.36
CA GLU A 232 -9.20 17.51 9.72
C GLU A 232 -9.96 16.28 10.24
N ARG A 233 -11.24 16.17 9.86
CA ARG A 233 -12.11 15.06 10.25
C ARG A 233 -11.69 13.70 9.67
N VAL A 234 -10.78 13.65 8.69
CA VAL A 234 -10.20 12.38 8.21
C VAL A 234 -9.47 11.66 9.35
N CYS A 235 -8.93 12.37 10.35
CA CYS A 235 -8.30 11.75 11.51
C CYS A 235 -9.26 10.96 12.42
N SER A 236 -10.57 11.23 12.31
CA SER A 236 -11.62 10.54 13.05
C SER A 236 -12.67 9.91 12.11
N THR A 237 -12.38 9.79 10.82
CA THR A 237 -13.32 9.26 9.84
C THR A 237 -12.65 8.18 9.02
N ALA A 238 -13.18 6.95 9.07
CA ALA A 238 -12.73 5.88 8.19
C ALA A 238 -13.10 6.21 6.75
N LEU A 239 -12.12 6.31 5.85
CA LEU A 239 -12.43 6.42 4.43
C LEU A 239 -12.46 5.04 3.77
N LYS A 240 -13.36 4.90 2.80
CA LYS A 240 -13.32 3.88 1.76
C LYS A 240 -12.42 4.36 0.63
N ALA A 241 -11.88 3.42 -0.15
CA ALA A 241 -11.09 3.77 -1.33
C ALA A 241 -11.25 2.82 -2.50
N ARG A 242 -10.96 3.37 -3.68
CA ARG A 242 -10.59 2.63 -4.89
C ARG A 242 -9.25 3.12 -5.38
N THR A 243 -8.41 2.20 -5.86
CA THR A 243 -7.07 2.51 -6.37
C THR A 243 -6.69 1.52 -7.45
N GLU A 244 -5.80 1.93 -8.35
CA GLU A 244 -5.10 1.01 -9.27
C GLU A 244 -3.66 0.72 -8.84
N PHE A 245 -3.25 1.22 -7.67
CA PHE A 245 -2.02 0.74 -7.05
C PHE A 245 -2.23 -0.69 -6.60
N THR A 246 -1.26 -1.53 -6.88
CA THR A 246 -1.21 -2.89 -6.35
C THR A 246 -0.15 -2.94 -5.25
N PRO A 247 -0.22 -3.86 -4.29
CA PRO A 247 -1.27 -4.85 -4.16
C PRO A 247 -2.52 -4.34 -3.44
N ARG A 248 -3.63 -5.05 -3.63
CA ARG A 248 -4.94 -4.76 -3.01
C ARG A 248 -5.54 -6.05 -2.48
N ALA A 249 -6.07 -6.06 -1.26
CA ALA A 249 -6.60 -7.28 -0.65
C ALA A 249 -7.72 -7.96 -1.46
N ASP A 250 -8.53 -7.15 -2.15
CA ASP A 250 -9.55 -7.58 -3.11
C ASP A 250 -9.44 -6.72 -4.38
N PRO A 251 -8.55 -7.07 -5.34
CA PRO A 251 -8.28 -6.24 -6.52
C PRO A 251 -9.52 -5.94 -7.37
N GLU A 252 -10.49 -6.86 -7.43
CA GLU A 252 -11.70 -6.69 -8.23
C GLU A 252 -12.62 -5.64 -7.61
N LYS A 253 -12.86 -5.71 -6.30
CA LYS A 253 -13.75 -4.76 -5.62
C LYS A 253 -13.11 -3.41 -5.35
N THR A 254 -11.78 -3.33 -5.33
CA THR A 254 -11.04 -2.12 -4.94
C THR A 254 -10.43 -1.36 -6.12
N SER A 255 -10.64 -1.86 -7.34
CA SER A 255 -10.28 -1.16 -8.58
C SER A 255 -11.17 0.07 -8.82
N ILE A 256 -10.57 1.16 -9.33
CA ILE A 256 -11.30 2.34 -9.80
C ILE A 256 -12.22 1.95 -10.96
N THR A 257 -11.82 1.00 -11.82
CA THR A 257 -12.67 0.57 -12.94
C THR A 257 -13.99 -0.07 -12.48
N SER A 258 -14.03 -0.63 -11.26
CA SER A 258 -15.24 -1.21 -10.67
C SER A 258 -16.34 -0.18 -10.38
N ILE A 259 -16.01 1.12 -10.32
CA ILE A 259 -16.96 2.20 -10.07
C ILE A 259 -17.16 3.12 -11.28
N ILE A 260 -16.47 2.91 -12.40
CA ILE A 260 -16.62 3.73 -13.61
C ILE A 260 -17.94 3.40 -14.32
N LYS A 261 -18.70 4.43 -14.72
CA LYS A 261 -19.86 4.26 -15.60
C LYS A 261 -19.41 3.93 -17.02
N PRO A 262 -20.02 2.92 -17.67
CA PRO A 262 -19.76 2.68 -19.08
C PRO A 262 -20.24 3.87 -19.92
N THR A 263 -19.55 4.12 -21.02
CA THR A 263 -20.02 5.00 -22.10
C THR A 263 -21.26 4.41 -22.79
N SER A 264 -21.88 5.17 -23.69
CA SER A 264 -23.11 4.75 -24.40
C SER A 264 -22.94 3.47 -25.23
N ASP A 265 -21.72 3.14 -25.66
CA ASP A 265 -21.36 1.90 -26.36
C ASP A 265 -20.81 0.81 -25.43
N GLY A 266 -20.82 1.03 -24.12
CA GLY A 266 -20.40 0.04 -23.12
C GLY A 266 -18.90 0.06 -22.78
N TYR A 267 -18.13 1.04 -23.28
CA TYR A 267 -16.70 1.12 -22.99
C TYR A 267 -16.44 1.50 -21.53
N ILE A 268 -15.56 0.73 -20.90
CA ILE A 268 -14.92 0.99 -19.61
C ILE A 268 -13.43 0.74 -19.83
N PRO A 269 -12.51 1.63 -19.37
CA PRO A 269 -11.08 1.36 -19.48
C PRO A 269 -10.71 0.08 -18.72
N GLN A 270 -9.98 -0.82 -19.37
CA GLN A 270 -9.55 -2.10 -18.82
C GLN A 270 -8.03 -2.23 -18.91
N ASN A 271 -7.45 -3.12 -18.08
CA ASN A 271 -6.06 -3.49 -18.22
C ASN A 271 -5.90 -4.41 -19.43
N GLU A 272 -5.15 -3.95 -20.43
CA GLU A 272 -4.89 -4.70 -21.67
C GLU A 272 -3.68 -5.65 -21.55
N GLU A 273 -2.94 -5.60 -20.45
CA GLU A 273 -1.83 -6.52 -20.19
C GLU A 273 -2.36 -7.92 -19.88
N GLU A 274 -1.71 -8.94 -20.44
CA GLU A 274 -2.03 -10.35 -20.21
C GLU A 274 -0.87 -11.06 -19.50
N LEU A 275 -1.20 -12.06 -18.69
CA LEU A 275 -0.21 -12.97 -18.14
C LEU A 275 0.42 -13.79 -19.28
N LEU A 276 1.76 -13.86 -19.30
CA LEU A 276 2.49 -14.76 -20.20
C LEU A 276 2.15 -16.23 -19.92
N TYR A 277 1.88 -16.56 -18.66
CA TYR A 277 1.44 -17.89 -18.23
C TYR A 277 0.74 -17.85 -16.87
N GLU A 278 -0.16 -18.81 -16.67
CA GLU A 278 -0.84 -19.07 -15.41
C GLU A 278 -0.17 -20.20 -14.60
N GLY A 279 -0.56 -20.34 -13.34
CA GLY A 279 -0.09 -21.41 -12.45
C GLY A 279 1.15 -21.04 -11.63
N PRO A 280 1.62 -21.95 -10.76
CA PRO A 280 2.75 -21.70 -9.88
C PRO A 280 4.07 -21.55 -10.66
N ASP A 281 5.02 -20.84 -10.04
CA ASP A 281 6.40 -20.84 -10.51
C ASP A 281 7.04 -22.23 -10.29
N VAL A 282 8.06 -22.52 -11.09
CA VAL A 282 8.95 -23.65 -10.80
C VAL A 282 9.73 -23.36 -9.50
N PRO A 283 10.18 -24.40 -8.78
CA PRO A 283 10.97 -24.22 -7.56
C PRO A 283 12.14 -23.26 -7.79
N ASN A 284 12.27 -22.24 -6.95
CA ASN A 284 13.31 -21.22 -7.05
C ASN A 284 14.40 -21.50 -6.02
N PRO A 285 15.57 -22.02 -6.43
CA PRO A 285 16.65 -22.35 -5.50
C PRO A 285 17.15 -21.16 -4.71
N ALA A 286 16.91 -19.92 -5.17
CA ALA A 286 17.27 -18.70 -4.45
C ALA A 286 16.47 -18.52 -3.14
N LEU A 287 15.22 -19.00 -3.13
CA LEU A 287 14.31 -18.93 -1.99
C LEU A 287 14.41 -20.16 -1.08
N GLU A 288 14.98 -21.25 -1.58
CA GLU A 288 15.13 -22.50 -0.83
C GLU A 288 16.38 -22.48 0.07
N PRO A 289 16.27 -22.92 1.34
CA PRO A 289 17.43 -23.14 2.17
C PRO A 289 18.32 -24.25 1.58
N PRO A 290 19.64 -24.23 1.82
CA PRO A 290 20.53 -25.29 1.39
C PRO A 290 20.10 -26.67 1.91
N LYS A 291 20.47 -27.72 1.18
CA LYS A 291 20.19 -29.09 1.60
C LYS A 291 20.81 -29.37 2.98
N GLY A 292 20.01 -29.92 3.89
CA GLY A 292 20.42 -30.26 5.26
C GLY A 292 20.10 -29.17 6.29
N GLU A 293 19.72 -27.97 5.83
CA GLU A 293 19.26 -26.88 6.70
C GLU A 293 17.78 -27.03 7.06
N ILE A 294 17.37 -26.36 8.14
CA ILE A 294 15.97 -26.34 8.58
C ILE A 294 15.15 -25.49 7.61
N ASP A 295 14.30 -26.16 6.84
CA ASP A 295 13.29 -25.50 6.01
C ASP A 295 11.99 -25.31 6.80
N VAL A 296 11.87 -24.13 7.42
CA VAL A 296 10.67 -23.72 8.17
C VAL A 296 9.43 -23.74 7.28
N HIS A 297 9.56 -23.36 6.00
CA HIS A 297 8.44 -23.36 5.07
C HIS A 297 7.99 -24.80 4.79
N ALA A 298 8.92 -25.73 4.52
CA ALA A 298 8.62 -27.14 4.38
C ALA A 298 7.95 -27.73 5.63
N ILE A 299 8.38 -27.36 6.84
CA ILE A 299 7.75 -27.81 8.09
C ILE A 299 6.28 -27.35 8.15
N VAL A 300 6.02 -26.09 7.84
CA VAL A 300 4.66 -25.50 7.89
C VAL A 300 3.75 -26.13 6.82
N ILE A 301 4.20 -26.24 5.57
CA ILE A 301 3.37 -26.78 4.48
C ILE A 301 3.17 -28.30 4.59
N ASN A 302 4.17 -29.05 5.05
CA ASN A 302 4.08 -30.50 5.17
C ASN A 302 3.30 -30.93 6.42
N ARG A 303 3.09 -30.07 7.42
CA ARG A 303 2.21 -30.38 8.55
C ARG A 303 0.77 -30.69 8.10
N ARG A 304 0.26 -29.97 7.09
CA ARG A 304 -1.03 -30.27 6.44
C ARG A 304 -1.06 -31.60 5.69
N ARG A 305 0.06 -32.01 5.09
CA ARG A 305 0.17 -33.33 4.45
C ARG A 305 0.34 -34.45 5.48
N LEU A 306 0.97 -34.16 6.61
CA LEU A 306 1.03 -35.08 7.73
C LEU A 306 -0.35 -35.32 8.32
N GLU A 307 -1.27 -34.35 8.39
CA GLU A 307 -2.66 -34.64 8.81
C GLU A 307 -3.38 -35.60 7.85
N ASN A 308 -3.19 -35.43 6.54
CA ASN A 308 -3.72 -36.38 5.55
C ASN A 308 -3.00 -37.74 5.54
N SER A 309 -1.75 -37.82 6.05
CA SER A 309 -1.00 -39.08 6.17
C SER A 309 -1.02 -39.70 7.57
N ARG A 310 -1.39 -38.94 8.61
CA ARG A 310 -1.50 -39.38 10.02
C ARG A 310 -2.86 -39.99 10.34
N LEU A 311 -3.85 -39.79 9.46
CA LEU A 311 -4.93 -40.77 9.30
C LEU A 311 -4.43 -42.14 8.79
N ALA A 312 -3.13 -42.28 8.50
CA ALA A 312 -2.54 -43.51 7.98
C ALA A 312 -1.29 -44.03 8.71
N LYS A 313 -0.85 -43.54 9.90
CA LYS A 313 0.13 -44.29 10.73
C LYS A 313 0.41 -43.72 12.12
N ASP A 314 0.28 -44.60 13.11
CA ASP A 314 0.70 -44.50 14.52
C ASP A 314 2.23 -44.34 14.67
N ILE A 315 2.70 -43.38 15.48
CA ILE A 315 4.03 -43.40 16.13
C ILE A 315 3.93 -42.78 17.55
N SER A 316 4.62 -43.41 18.50
CA SER A 316 4.54 -43.30 19.96
C SER A 316 5.22 -42.08 20.63
N ASN A 317 4.64 -41.67 21.77
CA ASN A 317 4.87 -40.49 22.63
C ASN A 317 6.24 -40.31 23.35
N ALA A 318 7.35 -40.92 22.92
CA ALA A 318 8.56 -40.95 23.76
C ALA A 318 9.50 -39.72 23.66
N ASP A 319 9.42 -38.90 22.60
CA ASP A 319 10.51 -37.94 22.30
C ASP A 319 10.26 -36.48 22.72
N MET A 320 9.11 -36.12 23.33
CA MET A 320 8.78 -34.72 23.65
C MET A 320 9.28 -34.22 25.03
N ILE A 321 9.80 -35.08 25.90
CA ILE A 321 10.01 -34.70 27.31
C ILE A 321 11.37 -34.02 27.57
N HIS A 322 12.36 -34.09 26.66
CA HIS A 322 13.71 -33.60 26.96
C HIS A 322 14.02 -32.14 26.60
N PHE A 323 13.10 -31.38 25.99
CA PHE A 323 13.38 -30.03 25.50
C PHE A 323 13.03 -28.91 26.51
N HIS A 324 12.32 -29.21 27.61
CA HIS A 324 11.72 -28.19 28.48
C HIS A 324 12.61 -27.75 29.66
N GLU A 325 13.62 -28.52 30.07
CA GLU A 325 14.40 -28.23 31.28
C GLU A 325 15.60 -27.28 31.09
N GLY A 326 15.95 -26.90 29.85
CA GLY A 326 17.11 -26.05 29.56
C GLY A 326 16.84 -24.54 29.55
N TYR A 327 15.57 -24.11 29.52
CA TYR A 327 15.21 -22.74 29.11
C TYR A 327 14.95 -21.78 30.28
N MET A 328 14.79 -22.27 31.52
CA MET A 328 14.33 -21.44 32.65
C MET A 328 15.45 -20.82 33.51
N ASN A 329 16.73 -20.98 33.17
CA ASN A 329 17.87 -20.51 33.99
C ASN A 329 18.61 -19.27 33.46
N ALA A 330 18.09 -18.56 32.45
CA ALA A 330 18.80 -17.46 31.79
C ALA A 330 18.11 -16.08 31.87
N ILE A 331 17.14 -15.89 32.77
CA ILE A 331 16.43 -14.61 32.94
C ILE A 331 16.50 -14.16 34.40
N GLU A 332 17.71 -13.86 34.88
CA GLU A 332 17.91 -13.01 36.04
C GLU A 332 19.25 -12.28 35.89
N ASN A 333 19.20 -10.94 35.94
CA ASN A 333 20.30 -9.96 35.87
C ASN A 333 20.57 -9.32 34.49
N THR A 334 19.84 -8.25 34.16
CA THR A 334 20.51 -7.01 33.70
C THR A 334 19.59 -5.78 33.78
N THR A 335 19.78 -4.98 34.83
CA THR A 335 19.40 -3.57 34.89
C THR A 335 20.70 -2.76 35.00
N LEU A 336 20.87 -1.74 34.14
CA LEU A 336 21.42 -0.40 34.46
C LEU A 336 21.67 0.40 33.17
N GLY A 337 21.39 1.70 33.27
CA GLY A 337 21.10 2.59 32.15
C GLY A 337 22.27 3.36 31.54
N HIS A 338 21.93 4.22 30.58
CA HIS A 338 22.85 5.19 29.99
C HIS A 338 22.13 6.46 29.47
N PRO A 339 22.88 7.56 29.27
CA PRO A 339 22.48 8.92 29.63
C PRO A 339 21.80 9.71 28.50
N GLN A 340 21.04 10.72 28.91
CA GLN A 340 20.48 11.76 28.04
C GLN A 340 21.56 12.78 27.64
N ASN A 341 21.48 13.28 26.40
CA ASN A 341 22.22 14.45 25.94
C ASN A 341 21.26 15.46 25.28
N PRO A 342 21.43 16.79 25.50
CA PRO A 342 20.41 17.77 25.14
C PRO A 342 20.77 18.66 23.92
N MET A 343 19.73 19.32 23.42
CA MET A 343 19.69 20.56 22.60
C MET A 343 20.05 20.50 21.11
N LEU A 344 19.05 20.83 20.28
CA LEU A 344 19.19 21.84 19.20
C LEU A 344 17.92 22.70 19.11
N ARG A 345 18.11 24.03 19.21
CA ARG A 345 17.09 25.08 19.13
C ARG A 345 16.73 25.40 17.67
N GLY A 346 15.48 25.84 17.50
CA GLY A 346 14.80 26.08 16.23
C GLY A 346 15.19 27.35 15.46
N ARG A 347 14.52 27.50 14.33
CA ARG A 347 14.55 28.66 13.44
C ARG A 347 13.12 28.95 13.00
N GLU A 348 12.60 30.09 13.42
CA GLU A 348 11.29 30.60 13.03
C GLU A 348 11.31 31.14 11.60
N VAL A 349 10.21 30.95 10.87
CA VAL A 349 9.92 31.52 9.55
C VAL A 349 8.73 32.48 9.71
N PRO A 350 8.79 33.72 9.21
CA PRO A 350 7.69 34.68 9.35
C PRO A 350 6.56 34.41 8.34
N PRO A 351 5.32 34.83 8.66
CA PRO A 351 4.16 34.65 7.80
C PRO A 351 4.15 35.69 6.66
N ASN A 352 3.84 35.23 5.45
CA ASN A 352 3.65 36.08 4.28
C ASN A 352 2.15 36.34 4.05
N GLU A 353 1.78 37.61 4.03
CA GLU A 353 0.45 38.09 3.64
C GLU A 353 0.24 37.97 2.13
N SER A 354 -0.99 37.62 1.72
CA SER A 354 -1.39 37.44 0.32
C SER A 354 -2.26 38.61 -0.15
N PRO A 355 -2.03 39.19 -1.35
CA PRO A 355 -2.92 40.18 -1.94
C PRO A 355 -4.05 39.52 -2.74
N SER A 356 -5.26 40.09 -2.62
CA SER A 356 -6.44 39.74 -3.41
C SER A 356 -6.38 40.36 -4.81
N PHE A 357 -6.58 39.56 -5.85
CA PHE A 357 -6.71 40.02 -7.23
C PHE A 357 -8.06 39.56 -7.80
N GLU A 358 -8.90 40.53 -8.16
CA GLU A 358 -10.18 40.30 -8.85
C GLU A 358 -9.94 40.33 -10.37
N GLY A 359 -9.93 39.15 -10.99
CA GLY A 359 -9.89 38.99 -12.44
C GLY A 359 -11.25 38.55 -12.99
N THR A 360 -11.77 39.28 -13.97
CA THR A 360 -13.08 39.05 -14.58
C THR A 360 -13.00 37.87 -15.57
N VAL A 361 -13.67 36.77 -15.25
CA VAL A 361 -13.67 35.54 -16.08
C VAL A 361 -14.73 35.64 -17.19
N VAL A 362 -14.29 35.49 -18.44
CA VAL A 362 -15.14 35.37 -19.62
C VAL A 362 -15.77 33.97 -19.63
N SER A 363 -17.07 33.86 -19.35
CA SER A 363 -17.75 32.56 -19.34
C SER A 363 -18.02 32.06 -20.78
N ARG A 364 -17.38 30.96 -21.16
CA ARG A 364 -17.83 30.13 -22.29
C ARG A 364 -18.94 29.20 -21.78
N LYS A 365 -19.99 29.05 -22.58
CA LYS A 365 -21.13 28.16 -22.30
C LYS A 365 -20.62 26.73 -22.09
N LEU A 366 -20.73 26.22 -20.86
CA LEU A 366 -20.41 24.84 -20.52
C LEU A 366 -21.40 23.91 -21.24
N GLU A 367 -20.93 22.78 -21.77
CA GLU A 367 -21.83 21.69 -22.19
C GLU A 367 -22.74 21.32 -21.02
N GLU A 368 -24.05 21.26 -21.28
CA GLU A 368 -25.07 21.16 -20.23
C GLU A 368 -25.15 19.77 -19.57
N SER A 369 -24.48 18.73 -20.11
CA SER A 369 -24.60 17.35 -19.61
C SER A 369 -23.25 16.66 -19.35
N VAL A 370 -23.14 15.98 -18.20
CA VAL A 370 -22.04 15.08 -17.84
C VAL A 370 -22.26 13.74 -18.54
N VAL A 371 -21.42 13.41 -19.52
CA VAL A 371 -21.51 12.16 -20.31
C VAL A 371 -20.16 11.45 -20.29
N PRO A 372 -20.09 10.14 -19.95
CA PRO A 372 -18.82 9.41 -19.91
C PRO A 372 -18.06 9.49 -21.24
N GLY A 373 -16.76 9.75 -21.13
CA GLY A 373 -15.83 9.89 -22.25
C GLY A 373 -15.04 8.62 -22.54
N LYS A 374 -14.58 8.49 -23.78
CA LYS A 374 -13.91 7.28 -24.30
C LYS A 374 -12.39 7.34 -24.24
N GLY A 375 -11.80 8.49 -23.91
CA GLY A 375 -10.35 8.68 -24.05
C GLY A 375 -9.54 8.39 -22.78
N TRP A 376 -10.12 7.68 -21.81
CA TRP A 376 -9.43 7.20 -20.61
C TRP A 376 -8.88 5.80 -20.83
N GLU A 377 -7.71 5.47 -20.26
CA GLU A 377 -7.08 4.15 -20.35
C GLU A 377 -6.46 3.72 -19.00
N VAL A 378 -6.41 2.41 -18.73
CA VAL A 378 -5.68 1.88 -17.56
C VAL A 378 -4.20 1.83 -17.91
N GLN A 379 -3.35 2.37 -17.04
CA GLN A 379 -1.90 2.37 -17.24
C GLN A 379 -1.18 1.85 -16.00
N GLY A 380 -0.13 1.06 -16.19
CA GLY A 380 0.80 0.66 -15.13
C GLY A 380 0.24 -0.36 -14.13
N VAL A 381 -0.88 -1.00 -14.45
CA VAL A 381 -1.45 -2.10 -13.65
C VAL A 381 -0.89 -3.43 -14.17
N PRO A 382 -0.21 -4.23 -13.33
CA PRO A 382 0.28 -5.55 -13.74
C PRO A 382 -0.88 -6.51 -13.95
N PRO A 383 -0.77 -7.47 -14.89
CA PRO A 383 -1.77 -8.51 -15.04
C PRO A 383 -1.69 -9.51 -13.89
N GLY A 384 -2.81 -10.22 -13.67
CA GLY A 384 -2.95 -11.26 -12.66
C GLY A 384 -3.59 -10.79 -11.35
N TYR A 385 -3.53 -11.64 -10.34
CA TYR A 385 -4.12 -11.42 -9.03
C TYR A 385 -3.09 -10.82 -8.08
N CYS A 386 -3.07 -9.50 -7.99
CA CYS A 386 -2.06 -8.75 -7.26
C CYS A 386 -2.53 -8.36 -5.84
N ASP A 387 -2.64 -9.33 -4.93
CA ASP A 387 -3.18 -9.12 -3.58
C ASP A 387 -2.16 -9.04 -2.43
N GLY A 388 -0.87 -9.08 -2.76
CA GLY A 388 0.22 -9.00 -1.79
C GLY A 388 0.55 -10.34 -1.12
N THR A 389 -0.22 -11.40 -1.36
CA THR A 389 0.09 -12.72 -0.81
C THR A 389 1.28 -13.35 -1.52
N TYR A 390 2.06 -14.14 -0.78
CA TYR A 390 3.22 -14.84 -1.35
C TYR A 390 2.87 -15.77 -2.53
N SER A 391 1.66 -16.33 -2.54
CA SER A 391 1.20 -17.25 -3.58
C SER A 391 0.49 -16.58 -4.76
N ALA A 392 0.32 -15.25 -4.73
CA ALA A 392 -0.38 -14.54 -5.80
C ALA A 392 0.45 -14.53 -7.09
N ILE A 393 -0.24 -14.65 -8.22
CA ILE A 393 0.35 -14.58 -9.55
C ILE A 393 0.13 -13.17 -10.08
N CYS A 394 1.19 -12.37 -10.12
CA CYS A 394 1.13 -10.95 -10.50
C CYS A 394 2.36 -10.57 -11.33
N GLY A 395 2.19 -9.68 -12.31
CA GLY A 395 3.30 -9.02 -12.99
C GLY A 395 4.11 -9.91 -13.93
N ARG A 396 3.48 -10.95 -14.49
CA ARG A 396 4.10 -11.87 -15.46
C ARG A 396 3.78 -11.50 -16.90
N GLN A 397 3.75 -10.21 -17.25
CA GLN A 397 3.50 -9.79 -18.63
C GLN A 397 4.66 -10.15 -19.57
N LYS A 398 4.36 -10.30 -20.86
CA LYS A 398 5.31 -10.61 -21.94
C LYS A 398 6.50 -9.63 -22.00
N SER A 399 6.25 -8.38 -21.63
CA SER A 399 7.25 -7.29 -21.64
C SER A 399 8.22 -7.33 -20.45
N SER A 400 8.00 -8.19 -19.44
CA SER A 400 8.83 -8.28 -18.25
C SER A 400 10.22 -8.87 -18.54
N ASP A 401 11.28 -8.21 -18.08
CA ASP A 401 12.65 -8.73 -18.08
C ASP A 401 13.02 -9.46 -16.77
N CYS A 402 12.04 -9.65 -15.89
CA CYS A 402 12.19 -10.37 -14.64
C CYS A 402 10.86 -11.00 -14.17
N LEU A 403 10.46 -12.11 -14.79
CA LEU A 403 9.18 -12.77 -14.54
C LEU A 403 9.02 -13.31 -13.10
N LEU A 404 10.12 -13.70 -12.44
CA LEU A 404 10.13 -14.12 -11.04
C LEU A 404 10.29 -12.96 -10.06
N TYR A 405 10.30 -11.71 -10.52
CA TYR A 405 10.32 -10.57 -9.61
C TYR A 405 9.07 -10.55 -8.73
N GLY A 406 7.94 -11.04 -9.26
CA GLY A 406 6.66 -11.08 -8.55
C GLY A 406 6.28 -9.71 -8.00
N HIS A 407 6.64 -8.63 -8.72
CA HIS A 407 6.50 -7.26 -8.25
C HIS A 407 5.03 -6.91 -8.13
N MET A 408 4.59 -6.73 -6.89
CA MET A 408 3.21 -6.41 -6.59
C MET A 408 3.01 -4.93 -6.31
N ASP A 409 4.06 -4.11 -6.15
CA ASP A 409 3.99 -2.68 -5.79
C ASP A 409 3.91 -1.74 -7.00
N ALA A 410 3.07 -2.10 -7.97
CA ALA A 410 2.87 -1.30 -9.16
C ALA A 410 2.00 -0.06 -8.89
N ARG A 411 2.33 1.03 -9.60
CA ARG A 411 1.73 2.35 -9.43
C ARG A 411 0.74 2.65 -10.56
N GLY A 412 -0.28 1.80 -10.66
CA GLY A 412 -1.30 1.90 -11.70
C GLY A 412 -2.22 3.11 -11.56
N GLY A 413 -3.01 3.38 -12.60
CA GLY A 413 -4.04 4.43 -12.57
C GLY A 413 -4.84 4.51 -13.86
N ILE A 414 -5.83 5.41 -13.87
CA ILE A 414 -6.63 5.75 -15.03
C ILE A 414 -6.04 7.03 -15.64
N LEU A 415 -5.42 6.89 -16.81
CA LEU A 415 -4.72 7.95 -17.52
C LEU A 415 -5.69 8.65 -18.49
N GLY A 416 -5.64 9.98 -18.53
CA GLY A 416 -6.42 10.78 -19.47
C GLY A 416 -5.87 12.20 -19.63
N ASN A 417 -6.44 12.92 -20.59
CA ASN A 417 -6.03 14.26 -20.99
C ASN A 417 -7.22 15.14 -21.41
N GLY A 418 -6.92 16.31 -21.99
CA GLY A 418 -7.92 17.28 -22.42
C GLY A 418 -8.90 16.79 -23.51
N LEU A 419 -8.62 15.64 -24.15
CA LEU A 419 -9.48 15.01 -25.16
C LEU A 419 -10.26 13.81 -24.62
N SER A 420 -10.01 13.39 -23.37
CA SER A 420 -10.57 12.13 -22.83
C SER A 420 -12.06 12.16 -22.53
N GLY A 421 -12.66 13.35 -22.39
CA GLY A 421 -14.04 13.53 -21.95
C GLY A 421 -14.20 13.31 -20.44
N TRP A 422 -15.44 13.15 -19.97
CA TRP A 422 -15.69 12.93 -18.54
C TRP A 422 -15.33 11.51 -18.11
N LEU A 423 -14.55 11.36 -17.05
CA LEU A 423 -14.49 10.12 -16.28
C LEU A 423 -15.61 10.16 -15.25
N VAL A 424 -16.66 9.38 -15.44
CA VAL A 424 -17.83 9.36 -14.55
C VAL A 424 -17.80 8.09 -13.71
N MET A 425 -18.02 8.24 -12.40
CA MET A 425 -17.96 7.18 -11.41
C MET A 425 -19.18 7.22 -10.49
N ASP A 426 -19.67 6.04 -10.10
CA ASP A 426 -20.70 5.87 -9.06
C ASP A 426 -20.04 5.57 -7.71
N ILE A 427 -20.01 6.56 -6.83
CA ILE A 427 -19.49 6.39 -5.46
C ILE A 427 -20.64 6.00 -4.55
N LYS A 428 -20.55 4.79 -3.98
CA LYS A 428 -21.60 4.23 -3.13
C LYS A 428 -21.43 4.61 -1.67
N ASP A 429 -22.56 4.82 -1.01
CA ASP A 429 -22.66 5.00 0.44
C ASP A 429 -21.81 6.16 1.02
N VAL A 430 -21.81 7.34 0.39
CA VAL A 430 -21.17 8.54 0.96
C VAL A 430 -22.03 9.06 2.10
N LYS A 431 -21.53 9.00 3.34
CA LYS A 431 -22.28 9.35 4.56
C LYS A 431 -21.69 10.57 5.25
N GLU A 432 -20.37 10.66 5.29
CA GLU A 432 -19.66 11.75 5.94
C GLU A 432 -19.52 12.95 4.98
N GLY A 433 -19.71 12.77 3.68
CA GLY A 433 -19.61 13.87 2.71
C GLY A 433 -18.16 14.27 2.47
N ILE A 434 -17.25 13.29 2.45
CA ILE A 434 -15.85 13.48 2.05
C ILE A 434 -15.66 12.82 0.70
N ILE A 435 -15.07 13.54 -0.26
CA ILE A 435 -14.52 12.96 -1.48
C ILE A 435 -13.15 13.59 -1.73
N ILE A 436 -12.12 12.74 -1.78
CA ILE A 436 -10.73 13.13 -2.07
C ILE A 436 -10.25 12.29 -3.24
N ILE A 437 -9.51 12.88 -4.17
CA ILE A 437 -8.83 12.14 -5.24
C ILE A 437 -7.31 12.33 -5.17
N LYS A 438 -6.56 11.32 -5.59
CA LYS A 438 -5.11 11.42 -5.84
C LYS A 438 -4.84 11.41 -7.33
N LEU A 439 -4.27 12.51 -7.83
CA LEU A 439 -3.82 12.63 -9.22
C LEU A 439 -2.29 12.55 -9.29
N GLU A 440 -1.78 12.05 -10.41
CA GLU A 440 -0.39 12.25 -10.81
C GLU A 440 -0.40 13.17 -12.03
N THR A 441 0.25 14.32 -11.90
CA THR A 441 0.18 15.41 -12.91
C THR A 441 1.45 15.55 -13.74
N TRP A 442 2.40 14.63 -13.57
CA TRP A 442 3.74 14.66 -14.19
C TRP A 442 3.92 13.67 -15.35
N HIS A 443 2.82 13.18 -15.93
CA HIS A 443 2.84 12.26 -17.07
C HIS A 443 3.07 13.00 -18.39
N LYS A 444 3.74 12.34 -19.33
CA LYS A 444 4.04 12.91 -20.64
C LYS A 444 2.93 12.64 -21.67
N PRO A 445 2.72 13.53 -22.66
CA PRO A 445 1.73 13.35 -23.73
C PRO A 445 1.77 11.99 -24.43
N GLU A 446 2.96 11.42 -24.62
CA GLU A 446 3.17 10.15 -25.32
C GLU A 446 2.69 8.94 -24.53
N GLU A 447 2.52 9.08 -23.22
CA GLU A 447 2.03 8.00 -22.35
C GLU A 447 0.55 7.72 -22.57
N SER A 448 -0.23 8.70 -23.04
CA SER A 448 -1.63 8.46 -23.43
C SER A 448 -1.70 7.97 -24.88
N THR A 449 -1.94 6.68 -25.03
CA THR A 449 -2.06 6.02 -26.33
C THR A 449 -3.48 6.09 -26.87
N LYS A 450 -4.49 6.15 -25.98
CA LYS A 450 -5.91 6.10 -26.34
C LYS A 450 -6.37 7.25 -27.25
N THR A 451 -5.81 8.42 -27.03
CA THR A 451 -6.20 9.67 -27.71
C THR A 451 -5.25 10.05 -28.86
N VAL A 452 -4.35 9.15 -29.25
CA VAL A 452 -3.44 9.37 -30.39
C VAL A 452 -4.27 9.57 -31.66
N GLY A 453 -4.05 10.70 -32.33
CA GLY A 453 -4.75 11.07 -33.55
C GLY A 453 -6.11 11.76 -33.34
N TRP A 454 -6.56 11.93 -32.09
CA TRP A 454 -7.80 12.66 -31.81
C TRP A 454 -7.58 14.16 -31.98
N SER A 455 -8.51 14.83 -32.65
CA SER A 455 -8.51 16.29 -32.82
C SER A 455 -9.47 17.02 -31.88
N GLU A 456 -10.43 16.30 -31.30
CA GLU A 456 -11.42 16.83 -30.37
C GLU A 456 -11.82 15.79 -29.32
N VAL A 457 -12.57 16.23 -28.31
CA VAL A 457 -13.00 15.38 -27.19
C VAL A 457 -13.79 14.18 -27.74
N ASN A 458 -13.51 12.98 -27.25
CA ASN A 458 -14.13 11.74 -27.74
C ASN A 458 -13.94 11.52 -29.26
N ASN A 459 -12.78 11.91 -29.79
CA ASN A 459 -12.39 11.78 -31.20
C ASN A 459 -13.38 12.39 -32.21
N GLY A 460 -14.17 13.37 -31.77
CA GLY A 460 -15.15 13.95 -32.69
C GLY A 460 -16.27 13.03 -33.05
N GLU A 461 -16.61 12.09 -32.17
CA GLU A 461 -17.95 11.52 -32.12
C GLU A 461 -18.99 12.63 -31.85
N ARG A 462 -19.20 13.50 -32.85
CA ARG A 462 -20.54 13.87 -33.25
C ARG A 462 -21.21 12.56 -33.69
N TYR A 463 -22.47 12.36 -33.32
CA TYR A 463 -23.34 11.45 -34.07
C TYR A 463 -23.09 11.74 -35.58
N LEU A 464 -22.47 10.77 -36.25
CA LEU A 464 -21.76 10.84 -37.54
C LEU A 464 -22.10 12.01 -38.48
N GLU A 465 -21.05 12.74 -38.93
CA GLU A 465 -20.63 12.77 -40.35
C GLU A 465 -19.21 13.36 -40.50
N ASP A 466 -18.32 12.52 -41.05
CA ASP A 466 -17.04 12.73 -41.76
C ASP A 466 -16.03 13.82 -41.33
N TYR A 467 -14.79 13.42 -40.96
CA TYR A 467 -13.60 13.46 -41.84
C TYR A 467 -12.31 13.01 -41.12
N ALA A 468 -11.32 12.59 -41.91
CA ALA A 468 -10.08 11.91 -41.53
C ALA A 468 -8.81 12.79 -41.50
N VAL A 469 -7.71 12.18 -40.99
CA VAL A 469 -6.26 12.45 -41.19
C VAL A 469 -5.65 13.45 -40.15
N ALA A 470 -4.51 13.22 -39.46
CA ALA A 470 -3.20 12.76 -39.92
C ALA A 470 -2.29 12.11 -38.83
N LYS A 471 -1.38 11.24 -39.29
CA LYS A 471 -0.28 10.59 -38.55
C LYS A 471 1.00 11.45 -38.51
N GLY A 472 1.75 11.34 -37.42
CA GLY A 472 3.19 11.60 -37.36
C GLY A 472 3.68 11.82 -35.92
N ALA A 473 4.22 10.79 -35.28
CA ALA A 473 4.91 10.92 -33.99
C ALA A 473 6.35 10.43 -34.16
N GLU A 474 7.31 11.35 -33.96
CA GLU A 474 8.74 11.07 -33.91
C GLU A 474 9.14 10.52 -32.54
N GLU A 475 10.14 9.64 -32.56
CA GLU A 475 10.66 8.86 -31.45
C GLU A 475 11.64 9.70 -30.61
N TYR A 476 11.25 10.09 -29.38
CA TYR A 476 12.11 10.83 -28.46
C TYR A 476 12.69 9.92 -27.36
N SER A 477 14.02 9.97 -27.25
CA SER A 477 14.85 9.19 -26.33
C SER A 477 14.65 9.58 -24.86
N TYR A 478 14.32 8.60 -24.02
CA TYR A 478 14.24 8.68 -22.56
C TYR A 478 15.64 8.84 -21.93
N ASN A 479 15.89 9.94 -21.21
CA ASN A 479 16.96 9.97 -20.20
C ASN A 479 16.63 10.93 -19.02
N ASN A 480 16.73 10.35 -17.81
CA ASN A 480 16.89 10.92 -16.46
C ASN A 480 15.81 11.87 -15.87
N HIS A 481 14.92 11.26 -15.07
CA HIS A 481 13.73 11.83 -14.41
C HIS A 481 13.92 12.36 -12.97
N ALA A 482 15.14 12.55 -12.46
CA ALA A 482 15.31 12.76 -11.02
C ALA A 482 15.25 14.24 -10.55
N GLU A 483 15.63 15.24 -11.36
CA GLU A 483 15.90 16.59 -10.81
C GLU A 483 15.22 17.78 -11.49
N GLN A 484 14.51 17.60 -12.60
CA GLN A 484 13.68 18.67 -13.18
C GLN A 484 12.21 18.30 -13.16
N ARG A 485 11.64 18.20 -11.96
CA ARG A 485 10.20 18.44 -11.78
C ARG A 485 9.97 19.93 -12.00
N ARG A 486 9.99 20.36 -13.27
CA ARG A 486 9.45 21.66 -13.63
C ARG A 486 8.07 21.72 -13.00
N ARG A 487 7.73 22.82 -12.33
CA ARG A 487 6.33 23.13 -12.02
C ARG A 487 5.56 22.81 -13.28
N LEU A 488 4.50 22.01 -13.16
CA LEU A 488 3.64 21.72 -14.29
C LEU A 488 3.17 23.06 -14.85
N GLU A 489 3.70 23.42 -16.01
CA GLU A 489 3.31 24.63 -16.73
C GLU A 489 2.02 24.30 -17.44
N LEU A 490 0.90 24.45 -16.73
CA LEU A 490 -0.43 24.33 -17.30
C LEU A 490 -0.71 25.59 -18.14
N PRO A 491 -1.24 25.46 -19.37
CA PRO A 491 -1.55 26.63 -20.18
C PRO A 491 -2.67 27.45 -19.54
N ASP A 492 -2.74 28.75 -19.82
CA ASP A 492 -3.80 29.65 -19.30
C ASP A 492 -5.22 29.20 -19.69
N THR A 493 -5.33 28.39 -20.75
CA THR A 493 -6.59 27.80 -21.20
C THR A 493 -7.01 26.56 -20.42
N PHE A 494 -6.17 26.04 -19.52
CA PHE A 494 -6.45 24.85 -18.72
C PHE A 494 -7.64 25.05 -17.78
N PHE A 495 -8.49 24.02 -17.74
CA PHE A 495 -9.51 23.87 -16.71
C PHE A 495 -9.55 22.42 -16.21
N PHE A 496 -9.64 22.27 -14.89
CA PHE A 496 -10.06 21.03 -14.26
C PHE A 496 -11.53 21.15 -13.88
N ASP A 497 -12.40 20.41 -14.55
CA ASP A 497 -13.81 20.35 -14.18
C ASP A 497 -14.05 19.09 -13.36
N PHE A 498 -14.89 19.22 -12.34
CA PHE A 498 -15.49 18.08 -11.65
C PHE A 498 -16.99 18.30 -11.45
N SER A 499 -17.74 17.23 -11.35
CA SER A 499 -19.17 17.25 -11.11
C SER A 499 -19.54 16.33 -9.96
N ILE A 500 -20.42 16.82 -9.09
CA ILE A 500 -21.03 16.04 -8.01
C ILE A 500 -22.54 16.13 -8.24
N ASP A 501 -23.15 14.99 -8.57
CA ASP A 501 -24.58 14.88 -8.92
C ASP A 501 -25.03 15.88 -10.00
N GLY A 502 -24.24 15.96 -11.08
CA GLY A 502 -24.51 16.85 -12.22
C GLY A 502 -24.18 18.33 -11.98
N LYS A 503 -23.86 18.75 -10.74
CA LYS A 503 -23.41 20.12 -10.47
C LYS A 503 -21.94 20.28 -10.84
N ILE A 504 -21.65 20.95 -11.95
CA ILE A 504 -20.30 21.17 -12.44
C ILE A 504 -19.62 22.32 -11.68
N THR A 505 -18.39 22.08 -11.24
CA THR A 505 -17.44 23.07 -10.74
C THR A 505 -16.20 23.05 -11.62
N SER A 506 -15.68 24.23 -11.97
CA SER A 506 -14.49 24.38 -12.80
C SER A 506 -13.42 25.11 -12.03
N TRP A 507 -12.21 24.58 -12.04
CA TRP A 507 -11.00 25.24 -11.54
C TRP A 507 -10.12 25.63 -12.72
N ASN A 508 -9.76 26.91 -12.81
CA ASN A 508 -8.68 27.34 -13.69
C ASN A 508 -7.30 26.88 -13.13
N THR A 509 -6.21 27.21 -13.81
CA THR A 509 -4.84 26.85 -13.38
C THR A 509 -4.54 27.27 -11.94
N ASP A 510 -4.84 28.52 -11.57
CA ASP A 510 -4.53 29.04 -10.23
C ASP A 510 -5.35 28.35 -9.14
N GLU A 511 -6.65 28.13 -9.40
CA GLU A 511 -7.54 27.42 -8.47
C GLU A 511 -7.14 25.96 -8.31
N PHE A 512 -6.76 25.28 -9.41
CA PHE A 512 -6.29 23.90 -9.37
C PHE A 512 -5.01 23.78 -8.53
N MET A 513 -4.03 24.66 -8.76
CA MET A 513 -2.77 24.66 -8.01
C MET A 513 -2.98 25.05 -6.54
N LYS A 514 -3.93 25.96 -6.24
CA LYS A 514 -4.29 26.33 -4.86
C LYS A 514 -4.91 25.17 -4.07
N ASN A 515 -5.72 24.36 -4.76
CA ASN A 515 -6.40 23.20 -4.17
C ASN A 515 -5.53 21.94 -4.14
N GLN A 516 -4.43 21.89 -4.88
CA GLN A 516 -3.45 20.81 -4.82
C GLN A 516 -2.77 20.75 -3.45
N LYS A 517 -2.94 19.63 -2.74
CA LYS A 517 -2.26 19.37 -1.47
C LYS A 517 -1.21 18.27 -1.64
N VAL A 518 0.05 18.62 -1.41
CA VAL A 518 1.16 17.66 -1.48
C VAL A 518 1.42 17.11 -0.09
N ALA A 519 0.67 16.08 0.30
CA ALA A 519 0.75 15.50 1.64
C ALA A 519 2.06 14.70 1.85
N GLN A 520 2.54 14.05 0.81
CA GLN A 520 3.82 13.34 0.77
C GLN A 520 4.48 13.51 -0.59
N ARG A 521 5.73 13.05 -0.72
CA ARG A 521 6.40 12.94 -2.02
C ARG A 521 5.49 12.16 -2.98
N VAL A 522 5.11 12.79 -4.09
CA VAL A 522 4.23 12.25 -5.16
C VAL A 522 2.80 11.88 -4.71
N VAL A 523 2.32 12.43 -3.59
CA VAL A 523 0.94 12.28 -3.12
C VAL A 523 0.25 13.64 -3.25
N GLU A 524 -0.28 13.90 -4.44
CA GLU A 524 -1.04 15.12 -4.77
C GLU A 524 -2.54 14.83 -4.56
N LEU A 525 -3.10 15.41 -3.51
CA LEU A 525 -4.50 15.22 -3.11
C LEU A 525 -5.33 16.44 -3.48
N TYR A 526 -6.57 16.18 -3.87
CA TYR A 526 -7.58 17.20 -4.14
C TYR A 526 -8.87 16.81 -3.42
N THR A 527 -9.29 17.65 -2.48
CA THR A 527 -10.58 17.51 -1.81
C THR A 527 -11.66 18.13 -2.68
N LEU A 528 -12.56 17.29 -3.23
CA LEU A 528 -13.64 17.72 -4.11
C LEU A 528 -14.95 17.95 -3.35
N LEU A 529 -15.14 17.22 -2.25
CA LEU A 529 -16.27 17.37 -1.34
C LEU A 529 -15.76 17.32 0.10
N ASP A 530 -16.15 18.31 0.89
CA ASP A 530 -16.03 18.31 2.34
C ASP A 530 -17.26 18.99 2.93
N ASP A 531 -18.33 18.21 3.13
CA ASP A 531 -19.62 18.67 3.64
C ASP A 531 -19.91 18.11 5.04
N PRO A 532 -19.58 18.85 6.12
CA PRO A 532 -19.86 18.40 7.49
C PRO A 532 -21.36 18.34 7.82
N GLU A 533 -22.22 19.01 7.07
CA GLU A 533 -23.67 18.91 7.28
C GLU A 533 -24.23 17.57 6.79
N MET A 534 -23.59 16.95 5.79
CA MET A 534 -23.91 15.58 5.37
C MET A 534 -23.63 14.59 6.49
N ALA A 535 -22.44 14.68 7.11
CA ALA A 535 -22.06 13.87 8.27
C ALA A 535 -23.06 14.01 9.44
N LYS A 536 -23.49 15.24 9.76
CA LYS A 536 -24.46 15.50 10.84
C LYS A 536 -25.82 14.86 10.62
N LYS A 537 -26.27 14.75 9.36
CA LYS A 537 -27.53 14.06 9.02
C LYS A 537 -27.41 12.55 9.21
N GLY A 538 -26.20 12.00 9.01
CA GLY A 538 -25.93 10.56 9.12
C GLY A 538 -26.60 9.71 8.03
N GLU A 539 -27.18 10.34 7.01
CA GLU A 539 -27.80 9.67 5.87
C GLU A 539 -26.73 9.31 4.84
N SER A 540 -26.74 8.05 4.40
CA SER A 540 -25.84 7.58 3.35
C SER A 540 -26.45 7.86 1.97
N LYS A 541 -25.64 8.35 1.03
CA LYS A 541 -26.06 8.73 -0.31
C LYS A 541 -25.08 8.22 -1.37
N ASP A 542 -25.63 7.69 -2.46
CA ASP A 542 -24.86 7.42 -3.68
C ASP A 542 -24.60 8.74 -4.41
N ILE A 543 -23.35 8.97 -4.80
CA ILE A 543 -22.91 10.19 -5.49
C ILE A 543 -22.37 9.84 -6.87
N GLU A 544 -22.85 10.55 -7.89
CA GLU A 544 -22.18 10.56 -9.20
C GLU A 544 -21.03 11.57 -9.15
N LEU A 545 -19.80 11.07 -9.20
CA LEU A 545 -18.59 11.88 -9.34
C LEU A 545 -18.14 11.85 -10.79
N ALA A 546 -17.93 13.01 -11.41
CA ALA A 546 -17.27 13.10 -12.71
C ALA A 546 -16.08 14.04 -12.67
N ILE A 547 -15.02 13.73 -13.41
CA ILE A 547 -13.88 14.64 -13.61
C ILE A 547 -13.50 14.74 -15.09
N ARG A 548 -12.99 15.89 -15.53
CA ARG A 548 -12.32 16.04 -16.83
C ARG A 548 -11.31 17.17 -16.81
N ILE A 549 -10.41 17.12 -17.78
CA ILE A 549 -9.47 18.18 -18.09
C ILE A 549 -9.91 18.83 -19.39
N ARG A 550 -9.73 20.15 -19.53
CA ARG A 550 -9.98 20.86 -20.79
C ARG A 550 -8.90 21.88 -21.06
N GLY A 551 -8.85 22.32 -22.31
CA GLY A 551 -8.08 23.49 -22.74
C GLY A 551 -6.58 23.28 -22.86
N CYS A 552 -6.11 22.03 -22.89
CA CYS A 552 -4.72 21.71 -23.22
C CYS A 552 -4.55 20.48 -24.13
N SER A 553 -5.63 20.02 -24.79
CA SER A 553 -5.55 18.90 -25.73
C SER A 553 -4.81 17.69 -25.12
N ARG A 554 -3.76 17.17 -25.78
CA ARG A 554 -2.90 16.08 -25.28
C ARG A 554 -1.73 16.56 -24.43
N GLU A 555 -1.56 17.86 -24.20
CA GLU A 555 -0.38 18.42 -23.51
C GLU A 555 -0.43 18.19 -22.00
N CYS A 556 -1.61 18.27 -21.36
CA CYS A 556 -1.75 17.85 -19.97
C CYS A 556 -2.25 16.41 -19.89
N ILE A 557 -1.47 15.54 -19.27
CA ILE A 557 -1.85 14.17 -18.95
C ILE A 557 -1.95 14.02 -17.44
N PHE A 558 -3.12 13.65 -16.93
CA PHE A 558 -3.27 13.27 -15.52
C PHE A 558 -3.57 11.78 -15.41
N LYS A 559 -3.05 11.18 -14.34
CA LYS A 559 -3.39 9.81 -13.96
C LYS A 559 -4.15 9.83 -12.64
N LEU A 560 -5.42 9.44 -12.65
CA LEU A 560 -6.18 9.21 -11.43
C LEU A 560 -5.73 7.89 -10.81
N THR A 561 -5.16 7.97 -9.62
CA THR A 561 -4.61 6.77 -8.95
C THR A 561 -5.45 6.30 -7.80
N HIS A 562 -6.13 7.22 -7.09
CA HIS A 562 -6.98 6.87 -5.95
C HIS A 562 -8.21 7.76 -5.89
N VAL A 563 -9.32 7.19 -5.44
CA VAL A 563 -10.55 7.89 -5.04
C VAL A 563 -10.88 7.44 -3.62
N TYR A 564 -10.97 8.39 -2.69
CA TYR A 564 -11.32 8.17 -1.29
C TYR A 564 -12.65 8.84 -0.97
N TRP A 565 -13.46 8.20 -0.14
CA TRP A 565 -14.71 8.81 0.33
C TRP A 565 -15.13 8.29 1.70
N ALA A 566 -15.97 9.05 2.39
CA ALA A 566 -16.65 8.62 3.60
C ALA A 566 -18.06 9.19 3.65
#